data_AF-A0A954Z493-F1
#
_entry.id   AF-A0A954Z493-F1
#
_cell.length_a   1.000
_cell.length_b   1.000
_cell.length_c   1.000
_cell.angle_alpha   90.00
_cell.angle_beta   90.00
_cell.angle_gamma   90.00
#
_symmetry.space_group_name_H-M   'P 1'
#
loop_
_entity.id
_entity.type
_entity.pdbx_description
1 polymer ?
#
loop_
_entity_poly.entity_id
_entity_poly.type
_entity_poly.pdbx_seq_one_letter_code
_entity_poly.pdbx_strand_id
1 'polypeptide(L)'
;MRAPAYSWSIRLLASYLFAVSALFCASESSANESDAKSSSIAIALSPHVESVRNLGDQFLDNSVNVTGADGATSLELSDAASLWVFGDTVEGPFETIRGLDLTHLRSNTAAIVPRQPAAQGIGEFHFLATADGKRPRQLIPYEADESPSLHRIWGVHGLQHGQNVFLFYHRISLLPDVDVFANFRLDGMGVARSNVDELQFARLMAPDGTREFWKGDQPTFGVFVDRRDDTVYLWGSLLTGMFLARVSPDRIDDLDAYEYLIEAPTKDDPHRPCRWGKKFHPTAVLFDGVPNEMSAAYNSFLKCYVAFHSWGRDHALVLRTAPEVWGPWSEPQLVYEPPRLGDDDLIYAAKEHPELARADGRIVYLTYINSTTYVPQLVEVSLRREVPTVHSAEDSTP
;
A
#
# COMPACT_ATOMS: atom_id res chain seq x y z
N MET A 1 -67.70 13.33 17.12
CA MET A 1 -67.48 14.14 15.89
C MET A 1 -66.00 14.08 15.53
N ARG A 2 -65.76 14.01 14.22
CA ARG A 2 -64.54 13.84 13.40
C ARG A 2 -63.17 14.30 13.96
N ALA A 3 -62.15 13.52 13.56
CA ALA A 3 -60.68 13.66 13.65
C ALA A 3 -60.12 14.85 12.79
N PRO A 4 -58.79 15.11 12.59
CA PRO A 4 -57.60 14.20 12.54
C PRO A 4 -56.42 14.60 13.47
N ALA A 5 -55.58 13.69 13.98
CA ALA A 5 -54.48 12.91 13.37
C ALA A 5 -53.21 13.72 13.00
N TYR A 6 -52.15 13.56 13.80
CA TYR A 6 -50.76 13.48 13.34
C TYR A 6 -50.01 12.49 14.24
N SER A 7 -49.62 11.36 13.64
CA SER A 7 -48.73 10.35 14.21
C SER A 7 -47.49 10.36 13.34
N TRP A 8 -46.30 10.51 13.92
CA TRP A 8 -45.07 9.97 13.36
C TRP A 8 -44.15 9.56 14.50
N SER A 9 -44.02 8.25 14.64
CA SER A 9 -43.06 7.54 15.47
C SER A 9 -41.66 7.76 14.89
N ILE A 10 -40.75 8.39 15.64
CA ILE A 10 -39.32 8.35 15.34
C ILE A 10 -38.71 7.28 16.23
N ARG A 11 -38.41 6.11 15.63
CA ARG A 11 -37.56 5.08 16.20
C ARG A 11 -36.55 4.66 15.14
N LEU A 12 -35.30 4.55 15.57
CA LEU A 12 -34.14 3.89 14.94
C LEU A 12 -33.53 4.58 13.70
N LEU A 13 -32.54 5.43 13.94
CA LEU A 13 -31.37 5.54 13.06
C LEU A 13 -30.24 4.74 13.73
N ALA A 14 -29.99 3.55 13.20
CA ALA A 14 -28.87 2.71 13.59
C ALA A 14 -27.59 3.20 12.90
N SER A 15 -26.53 3.31 13.68
CA SER A 15 -25.18 3.72 13.32
C SER A 15 -24.55 2.77 12.30
N TYR A 16 -24.16 3.28 11.14
CA TYR A 16 -23.26 2.59 10.22
C TYR A 16 -21.82 2.76 10.73
N LEU A 17 -21.24 1.70 11.30
CA LEU A 17 -19.81 1.60 11.59
C LEU A 17 -19.09 1.07 10.33
N PHE A 18 -18.18 1.88 9.78
CA PHE A 18 -17.28 1.48 8.70
C PHE A 18 -15.97 0.95 9.31
N ALA A 19 -15.75 -0.35 9.19
CA ALA A 19 -14.48 -1.02 9.47
C ALA A 19 -13.70 -1.15 8.16
N VAL A 20 -12.43 -0.77 8.17
CA VAL A 20 -11.55 -0.86 7.00
C VAL A 20 -10.92 -2.24 6.98
N SER A 21 -11.21 -2.96 5.90
CA SER A 21 -10.60 -4.22 5.46
C SER A 21 -10.48 -5.37 6.48
N ALA A 22 -11.41 -5.47 7.44
CA ALA A 22 -11.61 -6.68 8.25
C ALA A 22 -13.03 -7.29 8.18
N LEU A 23 -13.97 -6.71 7.41
CA LEU A 23 -15.37 -7.16 7.37
C LEU A 23 -15.81 -7.69 6.00
N PHE A 24 -15.28 -8.86 5.65
CA PHE A 24 -15.92 -10.03 5.02
C PHE A 24 -14.83 -11.13 5.16
N CYS A 25 -14.85 -12.04 6.13
CA CYS A 25 -15.94 -12.90 6.58
C CYS A 25 -16.01 -13.01 8.11
N ALA A 26 -16.97 -12.32 8.73
CA ALA A 26 -17.47 -12.68 10.05
C ALA A 26 -18.88 -12.10 10.29
N SER A 27 -19.85 -12.44 9.43
CA SER A 27 -21.26 -12.36 9.79
C SER A 27 -22.13 -13.19 8.82
N GLU A 28 -22.25 -14.48 9.10
CA GLU A 28 -23.48 -15.27 9.05
C GLU A 28 -23.15 -16.71 9.48
N SER A 29 -23.31 -17.03 10.77
CA SER A 29 -23.39 -18.43 11.20
C SER A 29 -24.45 -18.60 12.27
N SER A 30 -25.70 -18.64 11.83
CA SER A 30 -26.72 -19.41 12.52
C SER A 30 -27.79 -19.89 11.53
N ALA A 31 -27.41 -20.80 10.63
CA ALA A 31 -28.29 -21.85 10.11
C ALA A 31 -27.57 -22.72 9.06
N ASN A 32 -27.63 -24.03 9.28
CA ASN A 32 -27.38 -25.16 8.38
C ASN A 32 -25.96 -25.42 7.86
N GLU A 33 -25.31 -26.39 8.51
CA GLU A 33 -24.33 -27.30 7.91
C GLU A 33 -24.92 -28.00 6.67
N SER A 34 -24.48 -27.59 5.48
CA SER A 34 -24.24 -28.49 4.33
C SER A 34 -23.54 -27.73 3.21
N ASP A 35 -22.33 -28.19 2.86
CA ASP A 35 -21.64 -27.98 1.58
C ASP A 35 -21.57 -26.56 0.99
N ALA A 36 -20.70 -25.71 1.56
CA ALA A 36 -20.07 -24.62 0.83
C ALA A 36 -18.58 -24.96 0.62
N LYS A 37 -18.26 -25.60 -0.51
CA LYS A 37 -16.89 -25.72 -1.00
C LYS A 37 -16.32 -24.31 -1.18
N SER A 38 -15.31 -23.98 -0.39
CA SER A 38 -14.41 -22.85 -0.66
C SER A 38 -13.84 -23.03 -2.06
N SER A 39 -14.31 -22.26 -3.03
CA SER A 39 -13.69 -22.16 -4.34
C SER A 39 -12.53 -21.17 -4.23
N SER A 40 -11.38 -21.63 -3.74
CA SER A 40 -10.13 -20.90 -3.96
C SER A 40 -9.88 -20.92 -5.46
N ILE A 41 -10.00 -19.76 -6.12
CA ILE A 41 -9.52 -19.62 -7.48
C ILE A 41 -8.00 -19.78 -7.38
N ALA A 42 -7.47 -20.89 -7.90
CA ALA A 42 -6.03 -21.10 -7.96
C ALA A 42 -5.40 -19.98 -8.80
N ILE A 43 -4.58 -19.14 -8.18
CA ILE A 43 -3.85 -18.07 -8.87
C ILE A 43 -2.87 -18.71 -9.84
N ALA A 44 -2.92 -18.32 -11.10
CA ALA A 44 -2.01 -18.86 -12.10
C ALA A 44 -0.57 -18.37 -11.85
N LEU A 45 0.42 -19.24 -12.02
CA LEU A 45 1.83 -18.84 -12.00
C LEU A 45 2.10 -17.74 -13.03
N SER A 46 2.89 -16.74 -12.64
CA SER A 46 3.24 -15.68 -13.58
C SER A 46 4.12 -16.21 -14.71
N PRO A 47 3.73 -15.99 -15.98
CA PRO A 47 4.59 -16.32 -17.11
C PRO A 47 5.84 -15.42 -17.15
N HIS A 48 5.84 -14.29 -16.45
CA HIS A 48 6.92 -13.32 -16.42
C HIS A 48 7.98 -13.59 -15.36
N VAL A 49 7.77 -14.55 -14.45
CA VAL A 49 8.76 -14.88 -13.40
C VAL A 49 9.65 -16.03 -13.87
N GLU A 50 10.96 -15.78 -13.88
CA GLU A 50 12.01 -16.77 -14.18
C GLU A 50 12.49 -17.46 -12.90
N SER A 51 12.77 -16.67 -11.85
CA SER A 51 13.22 -17.18 -10.57
C SER A 51 12.96 -16.18 -9.45
N VAL A 52 12.91 -16.69 -8.21
CA VAL A 52 12.71 -15.90 -7.00
C VAL A 52 13.72 -16.35 -5.95
N ARG A 53 14.35 -15.39 -5.27
CA ARG A 53 15.26 -15.64 -4.14
C ARG A 53 14.85 -14.79 -2.94
N ASN A 54 14.54 -15.44 -1.83
CA ASN A 54 14.34 -14.74 -0.55
C ASN A 54 15.72 -14.36 0.02
N LEU A 55 15.93 -13.08 0.28
CA LEU A 55 17.16 -12.50 0.81
C LEU A 55 17.09 -12.25 2.33
N GLY A 56 15.94 -12.56 2.95
CA GLY A 56 15.74 -12.55 4.38
C GLY A 56 15.40 -11.18 4.95
N ASP A 57 15.49 -11.10 6.28
CA ASP A 57 15.19 -9.93 7.09
C ASP A 57 16.13 -8.75 6.78
N GLN A 58 15.58 -7.55 6.76
CA GLN A 58 16.28 -6.30 6.48
C GLN A 58 16.25 -5.34 7.68
N PHE A 59 17.13 -4.35 7.66
CA PHE A 59 17.17 -3.23 8.61
C PHE A 59 17.52 -3.57 10.08
N LEU A 60 17.91 -4.81 10.39
CA LEU A 60 18.21 -5.25 11.76
C LEU A 60 19.59 -4.81 12.29
N ASP A 61 20.58 -4.58 11.41
CA ASP A 61 21.89 -4.06 11.81
C ASP A 61 21.85 -2.52 11.89
N ASN A 62 21.32 -1.99 12.98
CA ASN A 62 21.12 -0.56 13.16
C ASN A 62 21.55 -0.05 14.53
N SER A 63 21.83 1.26 14.60
CA SER A 63 22.34 1.92 15.81
C SER A 63 21.25 2.38 16.79
N VAL A 64 19.97 2.25 16.43
CA VAL A 64 18.82 2.78 17.20
C VAL A 64 17.96 1.67 17.81
N ASN A 65 18.48 0.45 17.84
CA ASN A 65 17.84 -0.71 18.46
C ASN A 65 16.45 -1.04 17.90
N VAL A 66 16.20 -0.74 16.61
CA VAL A 66 15.00 -1.20 15.91
C VAL A 66 15.14 -2.69 15.65
N THR A 67 14.11 -3.45 16.01
CA THR A 67 14.09 -4.91 15.90
C THR A 67 12.90 -5.40 15.09
N GLY A 68 11.85 -4.60 14.97
CA GLY A 68 10.70 -4.85 14.11
C GLY A 68 10.21 -3.55 13.48
N ALA A 69 9.73 -3.61 12.25
CA ALA A 69 9.23 -2.46 11.52
C ALA A 69 8.20 -2.89 10.50
N ASP A 70 7.08 -2.19 10.48
CA ASP A 70 5.99 -2.45 9.55
C ASP A 70 6.13 -1.66 8.23
N GLY A 71 5.44 -2.13 7.19
CA GLY A 71 5.30 -1.44 5.91
C GLY A 71 6.53 -1.53 4.99
N ALA A 72 7.57 -0.75 5.28
CA ALA A 72 8.77 -0.58 4.44
C ALA A 72 8.47 -0.09 3.01
N THR A 73 7.92 1.11 2.88
CA THR A 73 7.86 1.80 1.57
C THR A 73 9.15 2.57 1.32
N SER A 74 9.46 2.90 0.06
CA SER A 74 10.57 3.77 -0.29
C SER A 74 10.17 4.82 -1.31
N LEU A 75 10.84 5.97 -1.24
CA LEU A 75 10.78 7.02 -2.26
C LEU A 75 12.19 7.52 -2.56
N GLU A 76 12.50 7.76 -3.84
CA GLU A 76 13.80 8.29 -4.24
C GLU A 76 13.98 9.75 -3.80
N LEU A 77 15.19 10.06 -3.35
CA LEU A 77 15.65 11.41 -3.07
C LEU A 77 16.62 11.89 -4.17
N SER A 78 16.78 13.20 -4.31
CA SER A 78 17.55 13.83 -5.40
C SER A 78 19.05 13.53 -5.37
N ASP A 79 19.60 13.06 -4.25
CA ASP A 79 21.02 12.75 -4.04
C ASP A 79 21.36 11.27 -4.33
N ALA A 80 20.47 10.56 -5.03
CA ALA A 80 20.56 9.12 -5.26
C ALA A 80 20.54 8.28 -3.95
N ALA A 81 20.01 8.83 -2.86
CA ALA A 81 19.50 8.03 -1.75
C ALA A 81 18.00 7.76 -1.92
N SER A 82 17.44 6.97 -1.03
CA SER A 82 16.00 6.78 -0.90
C SER A 82 15.61 6.88 0.57
N LEU A 83 14.47 7.52 0.82
CA LEU A 83 13.85 7.54 2.13
C LEU A 83 12.95 6.33 2.25
N TRP A 84 13.33 5.40 3.12
CA TRP A 84 12.54 4.22 3.47
C TRP A 84 11.69 4.54 4.67
N VAL A 85 10.36 4.49 4.53
CA VAL A 85 9.40 4.81 5.58
C VAL A 85 8.76 3.53 6.10
N PHE A 86 8.67 3.44 7.42
CA PHE A 86 8.10 2.32 8.15
C PHE A 86 6.89 2.80 8.95
N GLY A 87 5.94 1.89 9.20
CA GLY A 87 4.81 2.11 10.08
C GLY A 87 5.19 1.92 11.56
N ASP A 88 4.37 1.16 12.28
CA ASP A 88 4.64 0.81 13.68
C ASP A 88 6.02 0.14 13.79
N THR A 89 6.89 0.78 14.57
CA THR A 89 8.30 0.41 14.71
C THR A 89 8.59 -0.01 16.15
N VAL A 90 9.12 -1.20 16.31
CA VAL A 90 9.44 -1.86 17.57
C VAL A 90 10.92 -1.68 17.90
N GLU A 91 11.22 -1.33 19.15
CA GLU A 91 12.57 -1.16 19.67
C GLU A 91 12.88 -2.24 20.72
N GLY A 92 14.09 -2.80 20.68
CA GLY A 92 14.57 -3.79 21.65
C GLY A 92 13.99 -5.20 21.46
N PRO A 93 14.28 -6.14 22.38
CA PRO A 93 13.81 -7.50 22.24
C PRO A 93 12.27 -7.53 22.21
N PHE A 94 11.71 -8.18 21.19
CA PHE A 94 10.28 -8.47 21.10
C PHE A 94 10.09 -9.90 20.62
N GLU A 95 9.03 -10.56 21.11
CA GLU A 95 8.68 -11.92 20.70
C GLU A 95 7.59 -11.91 19.62
N THR A 96 6.60 -11.02 19.78
CA THR A 96 5.48 -10.88 18.86
C THR A 96 4.87 -9.49 18.97
N ILE A 97 4.35 -8.98 17.86
CA ILE A 97 3.54 -7.75 17.83
C ILE A 97 2.12 -7.98 18.38
N ARG A 98 1.61 -9.23 18.33
CA ARG A 98 0.27 -9.56 18.83
C ARG A 98 0.21 -9.40 20.34
N GLY A 99 -0.69 -8.53 20.81
CA GLY A 99 -0.84 -8.24 22.24
C GLY A 99 0.24 -7.31 22.82
N LEU A 100 1.13 -6.76 21.98
CA LEU A 100 2.09 -5.74 22.42
C LEU A 100 1.37 -4.41 22.70
N ASP A 101 1.72 -3.74 23.80
CA ASP A 101 1.26 -2.38 24.04
C ASP A 101 1.89 -1.42 23.04
N LEU A 102 1.09 -1.02 22.07
CA LEU A 102 1.54 -0.16 20.99
C LEU A 102 1.84 1.28 21.47
N THR A 103 1.41 1.69 22.68
CA THR A 103 1.51 3.09 23.17
C THR A 103 2.92 3.67 23.10
N HIS A 104 3.94 2.81 23.22
CA HIS A 104 5.34 3.22 23.25
C HIS A 104 6.06 3.12 21.90
N LEU A 105 5.42 2.51 20.90
CA LEU A 105 5.96 2.36 19.55
C LEU A 105 5.87 3.68 18.79
N ARG A 106 6.82 3.87 17.86
CA ARG A 106 6.71 4.94 16.86
C ARG A 106 5.79 4.47 15.76
N SER A 107 4.78 5.25 15.42
CA SER A 107 3.81 4.87 14.37
C SER A 107 4.29 5.15 12.95
N ASN A 108 5.36 5.93 12.82
CA ASN A 108 6.07 6.09 11.57
C ASN A 108 7.53 6.41 11.85
N THR A 109 8.44 5.74 11.16
CA THR A 109 9.88 6.04 11.23
C THR A 109 10.48 5.97 9.85
N ALA A 110 11.76 6.31 9.71
CA ALA A 110 12.42 6.11 8.43
C ALA A 110 13.91 5.88 8.54
N ALA A 111 14.45 5.29 7.48
CA ALA A 111 15.86 5.15 7.22
C ALA A 111 16.22 5.80 5.88
N ILE A 112 17.43 6.32 5.78
CA ILE A 112 18.04 6.71 4.52
C ILE A 112 18.87 5.53 4.02
N VAL A 113 18.62 5.16 2.78
CA VAL A 113 19.30 4.06 2.08
C VAL A 113 20.00 4.65 0.86
N PRO A 114 21.34 4.77 0.86
CA PRO A 114 22.08 5.15 -0.33
C PRO A 114 21.88 4.13 -1.46
N ARG A 115 21.96 4.58 -2.71
CA ARG A 115 21.94 3.68 -3.87
C ARG A 115 23.07 2.65 -3.77
N GLN A 116 22.68 1.38 -3.77
CA GLN A 116 23.59 0.26 -3.62
C GLN A 116 23.07 -0.98 -4.37
N PRO A 117 23.93 -1.97 -4.67
CA PRO A 117 23.47 -3.27 -5.14
C PRO A 117 22.75 -4.03 -4.02
N ALA A 118 21.51 -4.47 -4.26
CA ALA A 118 20.73 -5.20 -3.26
C ALA A 118 20.79 -6.74 -3.40
N ALA A 119 21.74 -7.29 -4.18
CA ALA A 119 21.79 -8.73 -4.52
C ALA A 119 22.09 -9.66 -3.31
N GLN A 120 22.52 -9.06 -2.21
CA GLN A 120 22.78 -9.72 -0.92
C GLN A 120 21.95 -9.08 0.22
N GLY A 121 20.88 -8.35 -0.11
CA GLY A 121 20.14 -7.51 0.85
C GLY A 121 20.60 -6.05 0.84
N ILE A 122 19.93 -5.23 1.65
CA ILE A 122 20.25 -3.83 1.91
C ILE A 122 21.30 -3.80 3.03
N GLY A 123 22.54 -3.47 2.67
CA GLY A 123 23.68 -3.50 3.59
C GLY A 123 24.03 -2.14 4.20
N GLU A 124 23.83 -1.05 3.46
CA GLU A 124 24.13 0.31 3.92
C GLU A 124 22.85 1.11 4.13
N PHE A 125 22.58 1.52 5.36
CA PHE A 125 21.44 2.37 5.69
C PHE A 125 21.68 3.05 7.05
N HIS A 126 20.92 4.10 7.33
CA HIS A 126 20.86 4.68 8.67
C HIS A 126 19.45 5.14 9.00
N PHE A 127 18.95 4.75 10.17
CA PHE A 127 17.69 5.29 10.67
C PHE A 127 17.85 6.77 11.03
N LEU A 128 16.84 7.57 10.69
CA LEU A 128 16.71 8.91 11.22
C LEU A 128 16.47 8.79 12.72
N ALA A 129 17.36 9.36 13.52
CA ALA A 129 17.38 9.19 14.97
C ALA A 129 16.88 10.44 15.71
N THR A 130 16.44 10.25 16.96
CA THR A 130 16.23 11.35 17.91
C THR A 130 17.52 12.12 18.16
N ALA A 131 17.43 13.33 18.71
CA ALA A 131 18.60 14.20 18.92
C ALA A 131 19.70 13.59 19.81
N ASP A 132 19.36 12.63 20.68
CA ASP A 132 20.32 11.88 21.49
C ASP A 132 20.95 10.68 20.77
N GLY A 133 20.50 10.38 19.54
CA GLY A 133 20.98 9.29 18.69
C GLY A 133 20.51 7.89 19.12
N LYS A 134 19.62 7.78 20.10
CA LYS A 134 19.33 6.48 20.75
C LYS A 134 18.08 5.77 20.25
N ARG A 135 17.15 6.48 19.63
CA ARG A 135 15.86 5.96 19.21
C ARG A 135 15.55 6.38 17.77
N PRO A 136 14.75 5.60 17.03
CA PRO A 136 14.23 6.06 15.75
C PRO A 136 13.34 7.30 15.95
N ARG A 137 13.49 8.27 15.05
CA ARG A 137 12.72 9.51 15.03
C ARG A 137 11.36 9.26 14.37
N GLN A 138 10.29 9.73 15.03
CA GLN A 138 8.97 9.79 14.40
C GLN A 138 8.93 10.96 13.42
N LEU A 139 8.58 10.71 12.16
CA LEU A 139 8.62 11.70 11.08
C LEU A 139 7.44 12.66 11.11
N ILE A 140 6.24 12.10 11.23
CA ILE A 140 4.97 12.81 11.31
C ILE A 140 4.52 12.79 12.77
N PRO A 141 4.53 13.94 13.46
CA PRO A 141 4.12 14.02 14.86
C PRO A 141 2.59 13.91 15.01
N TYR A 142 2.17 13.45 16.18
CA TYR A 142 0.77 13.54 16.62
C TYR A 142 0.34 15.01 16.80
N GLU A 143 -0.93 15.29 16.57
CA GLU A 143 -1.56 16.58 16.87
C GLU A 143 -1.90 16.59 18.37
N ALA A 144 -2.21 17.76 18.91
CA ALA A 144 -2.50 17.92 20.34
C ALA A 144 -3.68 17.07 20.84
N ASP A 145 -4.64 16.72 19.98
CA ASP A 145 -5.82 15.91 20.29
C ASP A 145 -5.61 14.40 20.04
N GLU A 146 -4.43 13.99 19.59
CA GLU A 146 -4.12 12.59 19.28
C GLU A 146 -3.25 11.94 20.36
N SER A 147 -3.72 10.82 20.88
CA SER A 147 -2.94 9.96 21.78
C SER A 147 -2.28 8.79 21.03
N PRO A 148 -0.99 8.49 21.28
CA PRO A 148 -0.34 7.26 20.83
C PRO A 148 -0.98 5.97 21.39
N SER A 149 -1.85 6.02 22.39
CA SER A 149 -2.60 4.84 22.84
C SER A 149 -3.89 4.61 22.05
N LEU A 150 -4.32 5.58 21.24
CA LEU A 150 -5.61 5.56 20.54
C LEU A 150 -5.49 5.83 19.04
N HIS A 151 -4.37 6.37 18.57
CA HIS A 151 -4.22 6.78 17.18
C HIS A 151 -2.90 6.33 16.59
N ARG A 152 -2.90 5.98 15.31
CA ARG A 152 -1.70 5.74 14.51
C ARG A 152 -1.66 6.66 13.31
N ILE A 153 -0.44 7.08 12.96
CA ILE A 153 -0.13 7.89 11.79
C ILE A 153 0.86 7.07 10.96
N TRP A 154 0.35 6.29 10.00
CA TRP A 154 1.18 5.40 9.18
C TRP A 154 1.56 6.12 7.89
N GLY A 155 2.85 6.38 7.69
CA GLY A 155 3.35 6.85 6.41
C GLY A 155 3.30 5.72 5.38
N VAL A 156 2.65 5.95 4.23
CA VAL A 156 2.34 4.88 3.27
C VAL A 156 3.19 4.94 2.01
N HIS A 157 3.31 6.12 1.41
CA HIS A 157 4.18 6.39 0.26
C HIS A 157 4.38 7.90 0.09
N GLY A 158 5.35 8.30 -0.71
CA GLY A 158 5.59 9.72 -0.98
C GLY A 158 6.37 9.97 -2.26
N LEU A 159 6.79 11.22 -2.43
CA LEU A 159 7.74 11.63 -3.46
C LEU A 159 8.46 12.91 -3.04
N GLN A 160 9.64 13.13 -3.61
CA GLN A 160 10.28 14.44 -3.61
C GLN A 160 9.85 15.26 -4.83
N HIS A 161 9.56 16.54 -4.61
CA HIS A 161 9.38 17.53 -5.66
C HIS A 161 10.08 18.85 -5.29
N GLY A 162 11.14 19.18 -6.03
CA GLY A 162 12.03 20.29 -5.70
C GLY A 162 12.70 20.06 -4.34
N GLN A 163 12.56 21.02 -3.44
CA GLN A 163 13.06 20.93 -2.06
C GLN A 163 12.05 20.30 -1.10
N ASN A 164 10.83 20.00 -1.57
CA ASN A 164 9.79 19.42 -0.73
C ASN A 164 9.78 17.90 -0.85
N VAL A 165 9.62 17.22 0.27
CA VAL A 165 9.24 15.80 0.32
C VAL A 165 7.80 15.73 0.81
N PHE A 166 6.94 15.08 0.04
CA PHE A 166 5.55 14.82 0.39
C PHE A 166 5.42 13.36 0.82
N LEU A 167 4.78 13.13 1.97
CA LEU A 167 4.50 11.82 2.52
C LEU A 167 3.00 11.69 2.77
N PHE A 168 2.36 10.77 2.08
CA PHE A 168 0.96 10.42 2.26
C PHE A 168 0.85 9.47 3.45
N TYR A 169 -0.12 9.72 4.33
CA TYR A 169 -0.26 8.94 5.56
C TYR A 169 -1.71 8.58 5.84
N HIS A 170 -1.92 7.37 6.37
CA HIS A 170 -3.19 7.01 6.98
C HIS A 170 -3.26 7.56 8.41
N ARG A 171 -4.40 8.15 8.76
CA ARG A 171 -4.78 8.38 10.15
C ARG A 171 -5.72 7.27 10.58
N ILE A 172 -5.41 6.65 11.71
CA ILE A 172 -6.10 5.46 12.18
C ILE A 172 -6.45 5.64 13.64
N SER A 173 -7.68 5.28 13.99
CA SER A 173 -8.15 5.12 15.36
C SER A 173 -8.07 3.64 15.78
N LEU A 174 -7.51 3.38 16.96
CA LEU A 174 -7.48 2.06 17.56
C LEU A 174 -8.82 1.74 18.24
N LEU A 175 -9.34 0.55 18.00
CA LEU A 175 -10.52 0.00 18.62
C LEU A 175 -10.06 -0.90 19.79
N PRO A 176 -10.39 -0.58 21.05
CA PRO A 176 -10.01 -1.42 22.19
C PRO A 176 -10.52 -2.85 22.04
N ASP A 177 -9.79 -3.80 22.62
CA ASP A 177 -10.19 -5.22 22.77
C ASP A 177 -10.37 -6.03 21.48
N VAL A 178 -9.79 -5.58 20.36
CA VAL A 178 -9.75 -6.29 19.08
C VAL A 178 -8.29 -6.67 18.74
N ASP A 179 -8.07 -7.74 17.96
CA ASP A 179 -6.74 -8.17 17.51
C ASP A 179 -5.98 -7.05 16.78
N VAL A 180 -4.65 -7.01 16.92
CA VAL A 180 -3.80 -5.94 16.38
C VAL A 180 -3.78 -5.85 14.86
N PHE A 181 -4.36 -6.79 14.12
CA PHE A 181 -4.53 -6.69 12.67
C PHE A 181 -6.00 -6.48 12.24
N ALA A 182 -6.88 -6.22 13.21
CA ALA A 182 -8.30 -5.97 13.00
C ALA A 182 -8.84 -4.80 13.86
N ASN A 183 -8.04 -4.25 14.76
CA ASN A 183 -8.44 -3.23 15.74
C ASN A 183 -8.34 -1.80 15.22
N PHE A 184 -8.49 -1.60 13.91
CA PHE A 184 -8.27 -0.30 13.30
C PHE A 184 -9.52 0.21 12.62
N ARG A 185 -9.81 1.48 12.84
CA ARG A 185 -10.67 2.27 11.96
C ARG A 185 -9.78 3.26 11.23
N LEU A 186 -9.71 3.14 9.91
CA LEU A 186 -9.09 4.16 9.07
C LEU A 186 -9.99 5.40 9.07
N ASP A 187 -9.46 6.50 9.57
CA ASP A 187 -10.16 7.78 9.61
C ASP A 187 -10.03 8.53 8.29
N GLY A 188 -8.91 8.33 7.58
CA GLY A 188 -8.67 8.87 6.25
C GLY A 188 -7.20 8.86 5.83
N MET A 189 -6.93 9.48 4.70
CA MET A 189 -5.61 9.69 4.11
C MET A 189 -5.29 11.19 4.10
N GLY A 190 -4.16 11.58 4.68
CA GLY A 190 -3.64 12.93 4.67
C GLY A 190 -2.32 13.05 3.92
N VAL A 191 -1.84 14.28 3.79
CA VAL A 191 -0.57 14.60 3.14
C VAL A 191 0.27 15.40 4.12
N ALA A 192 1.52 14.99 4.32
CA ALA A 192 2.49 15.73 5.11
C ALA A 192 3.64 16.22 4.21
N ARG A 193 4.23 17.36 4.56
CA ARG A 193 5.31 17.98 3.79
C ARG A 193 6.51 18.26 4.68
N SER A 194 7.70 18.05 4.15
CA SER A 194 8.97 18.47 4.76
C SER A 194 9.91 19.08 3.73
N ASN A 195 10.94 19.80 4.19
CA ASN A 195 12.12 20.07 3.38
C ASN A 195 13.01 18.80 3.32
N VAL A 196 13.59 18.51 2.16
CA VAL A 196 14.44 17.33 1.94
C VAL A 196 15.66 17.27 2.87
N ASP A 197 16.19 18.42 3.30
CA ASP A 197 17.35 18.49 4.20
C ASP A 197 16.97 18.24 5.68
N GLU A 198 15.70 18.39 6.04
CA GLU A 198 15.22 18.32 7.42
C GLU A 198 14.50 16.99 7.74
N LEU A 199 13.67 16.54 6.78
CA LEU A 199 12.82 15.36 6.90
C LEU A 199 11.99 15.31 8.19
N GLN A 200 11.55 16.48 8.64
CA GLN A 200 10.58 16.67 9.71
C GLN A 200 9.26 17.13 9.08
N PHE A 201 8.23 16.29 9.15
CA PHE A 201 7.03 16.46 8.37
C PHE A 201 5.94 17.23 9.14
N ALA A 202 5.35 18.23 8.49
CA ALA A 202 4.16 18.91 8.95
C ALA A 202 2.95 18.45 8.14
N ARG A 203 1.85 18.10 8.82
CA ARG A 203 0.61 17.70 8.15
C ARG A 203 -0.07 18.89 7.50
N LEU A 204 -0.47 18.73 6.25
CA LEU A 204 -1.22 19.71 5.50
C LEU A 204 -2.68 19.72 5.95
N MET A 205 -3.32 20.87 5.76
CA MET A 205 -4.73 21.06 6.11
C MET A 205 -5.59 20.90 4.86
N ALA A 206 -6.62 20.07 4.95
CA ALA A 206 -7.64 19.98 3.92
C ALA A 206 -8.55 21.23 3.93
N PRO A 207 -9.26 21.55 2.83
CA PRO A 207 -10.15 22.72 2.74
C PRO A 207 -11.27 22.75 3.80
N ASP A 208 -11.66 21.59 4.34
CA ASP A 208 -12.67 21.47 5.40
C ASP A 208 -12.11 21.72 6.82
N GLY A 209 -10.82 22.05 6.93
CA GLY A 209 -10.14 22.34 8.20
C GLY A 209 -9.55 21.11 8.91
N THR A 210 -9.72 19.91 8.35
CA THR A 210 -9.16 18.67 8.90
C THR A 210 -7.75 18.37 8.36
N ARG A 211 -7.17 17.23 8.73
CA ARG A 211 -5.85 16.76 8.23
C ARG A 211 -5.98 15.67 7.16
N GLU A 212 -7.17 15.14 6.94
CA GLU A 212 -7.43 14.09 5.96
C GLU A 212 -7.92 14.72 4.65
N PHE A 213 -7.11 14.60 3.60
CA PHE A 213 -7.47 14.98 2.24
C PHE A 213 -8.60 14.09 1.71
N TRP A 214 -8.54 12.79 2.02
CA TRP A 214 -9.59 11.81 1.73
C TRP A 214 -10.07 11.14 3.00
N LYS A 215 -11.38 11.03 3.18
CA LYS A 215 -11.98 10.46 4.39
C LYS A 215 -11.98 8.93 4.35
N GLY A 216 -12.20 8.29 5.49
CA GLY A 216 -12.20 6.82 5.62
C GLY A 216 -13.23 6.08 4.77
N ASP A 217 -14.23 6.76 4.21
CA ASP A 217 -15.22 6.22 3.26
C ASP A 217 -14.87 6.49 1.78
N GLN A 218 -13.74 7.14 1.52
CA GLN A 218 -13.20 7.40 0.19
C GLN A 218 -11.96 6.53 -0.06
N PRO A 219 -11.56 6.29 -1.31
CA PRO A 219 -10.28 5.66 -1.57
C PRO A 219 -9.15 6.49 -0.98
N THR A 220 -8.23 5.80 -0.32
CA THR A 220 -7.07 6.44 0.28
C THR A 220 -6.01 6.72 -0.78
N PHE A 221 -6.20 7.78 -1.56
CA PHE A 221 -5.27 8.16 -2.63
C PHE A 221 -3.90 8.55 -2.06
N GLY A 222 -2.86 7.85 -2.50
CA GLY A 222 -1.50 7.99 -1.98
C GLY A 222 -0.91 6.71 -1.41
N VAL A 223 -1.62 5.57 -1.47
CA VAL A 223 -1.05 4.27 -1.07
C VAL A 223 0.13 3.84 -1.96
N PHE A 224 0.18 4.36 -3.17
CA PHE A 224 1.37 4.39 -4.02
C PHE A 224 1.31 5.65 -4.88
N VAL A 225 2.46 6.29 -5.09
CA VAL A 225 2.53 7.53 -5.85
C VAL A 225 3.66 7.45 -6.85
N ASP A 226 3.35 7.74 -8.11
CA ASP A 226 4.33 7.74 -9.19
C ASP A 226 4.27 9.03 -9.99
N ARG A 227 5.43 9.59 -10.31
CA ARG A 227 5.53 10.81 -11.12
C ARG A 227 5.89 10.44 -12.54
N ARG A 228 5.09 10.94 -13.49
CA ARG A 228 5.37 10.92 -14.92
C ARG A 228 5.31 12.31 -15.50
N ASP A 229 6.48 12.78 -15.95
CA ASP A 229 6.63 14.12 -16.53
C ASP A 229 6.03 15.19 -15.60
N ASP A 230 4.96 15.84 -16.05
CA ASP A 230 4.25 16.93 -15.38
C ASP A 230 2.99 16.45 -14.63
N THR A 231 2.85 15.15 -14.40
CA THR A 231 1.72 14.53 -13.70
C THR A 231 2.20 13.59 -12.61
N VAL A 232 1.60 13.71 -11.43
CA VAL A 232 1.72 12.74 -10.34
C VAL A 232 0.45 11.89 -10.34
N TYR A 233 0.60 10.57 -10.43
CA TYR A 233 -0.47 9.60 -10.30
C TYR A 233 -0.50 9.04 -8.89
N LEU A 234 -1.69 9.01 -8.28
CA LEU A 234 -1.91 8.49 -6.94
C LEU A 234 -2.85 7.31 -7.02
N TRP A 235 -2.40 6.16 -6.51
CA TRP A 235 -3.24 5.00 -6.31
C TRP A 235 -4.05 5.18 -5.04
N GLY A 236 -5.36 4.93 -5.14
CA GLY A 236 -6.29 4.94 -4.02
C GLY A 236 -6.82 3.55 -3.74
N SER A 237 -6.70 3.11 -2.49
CA SER A 237 -7.28 1.84 -2.03
C SER A 237 -8.61 2.08 -1.33
N LEU A 238 -9.63 1.32 -1.73
CA LEU A 238 -10.91 1.16 -1.04
C LEU A 238 -11.27 -0.32 -1.06
N LEU A 239 -12.18 -0.76 -0.19
CA LEU A 239 -12.62 -2.17 -0.12
C LEU A 239 -13.08 -2.72 -1.49
N THR A 240 -13.62 -1.87 -2.35
CA THR A 240 -14.12 -2.23 -3.69
C THR A 240 -13.02 -2.34 -4.76
N GLY A 241 -11.77 -2.01 -4.43
CA GLY A 241 -10.62 -2.15 -5.30
C GLY A 241 -9.75 -0.90 -5.37
N MET A 242 -8.93 -0.86 -6.41
CA MET A 242 -7.94 0.18 -6.66
C MET A 242 -8.47 1.23 -7.65
N PHE A 243 -8.19 2.49 -7.32
CA PHE A 243 -8.60 3.67 -8.08
C PHE A 243 -7.38 4.54 -8.36
N LEU A 244 -7.53 5.48 -9.30
CA LEU A 244 -6.45 6.39 -9.69
C LEU A 244 -6.90 7.84 -9.61
N ALA A 245 -6.07 8.66 -8.99
CA ALA A 245 -6.13 10.11 -9.06
C ALA A 245 -4.87 10.65 -9.74
N ARG A 246 -4.93 11.91 -10.18
CA ARG A 246 -3.78 12.63 -10.69
C ARG A 246 -3.77 14.09 -10.27
N VAL A 247 -2.58 14.66 -10.17
CA VAL A 247 -2.36 16.08 -9.85
C VAL A 247 -1.07 16.56 -10.52
N SER A 248 -0.95 17.87 -10.71
CA SER A 248 0.34 18.47 -11.09
C SER A 248 1.33 18.38 -9.91
N PRO A 249 2.63 18.12 -10.14
CA PRO A 249 3.65 18.10 -9.09
C PRO A 249 3.70 19.39 -8.25
N ASP A 250 3.41 20.54 -8.86
CA ASP A 250 3.41 21.85 -8.19
C ASP A 250 2.17 22.09 -7.31
N ARG A 251 1.23 21.15 -7.28
CA ARG A 251 -0.09 21.29 -6.64
C ARG A 251 -0.44 20.10 -5.74
N ILE A 252 0.55 19.32 -5.31
CA ILE A 252 0.35 18.16 -4.42
C ILE A 252 -0.31 18.58 -3.09
N ASP A 253 -0.02 19.80 -2.61
CA ASP A 253 -0.58 20.36 -1.37
C ASP A 253 -1.98 20.98 -1.51
N ASP A 254 -2.61 20.88 -2.69
CA ASP A 254 -3.91 21.47 -2.98
C ASP A 254 -4.93 20.40 -3.41
N LEU A 255 -5.82 20.01 -2.49
CA LEU A 255 -6.84 19.00 -2.73
C LEU A 255 -7.77 19.33 -3.92
N ASP A 256 -8.06 20.61 -4.18
CA ASP A 256 -8.96 21.01 -5.27
C ASP A 256 -8.30 20.86 -6.67
N ALA A 257 -6.97 20.74 -6.71
CA ALA A 257 -6.23 20.52 -7.94
C ALA A 257 -6.38 19.09 -8.49
N TYR A 258 -6.70 18.12 -7.63
CA TYR A 258 -6.75 16.71 -7.99
C TYR A 258 -7.87 16.41 -9.01
N GLU A 259 -7.63 15.41 -9.84
CA GLU A 259 -8.61 14.81 -10.74
C GLU A 259 -8.64 13.30 -10.52
N TYR A 260 -9.82 12.70 -10.61
CA TYR A 260 -10.05 11.28 -10.35
C TYR A 260 -10.45 10.58 -11.64
N LEU A 261 -9.91 9.38 -11.86
CA LEU A 261 -10.28 8.55 -12.98
C LEU A 261 -11.72 8.07 -12.78
N ILE A 262 -12.60 8.36 -13.73
CA ILE A 262 -14.03 8.00 -13.66
C ILE A 262 -14.43 6.99 -14.72
N GLU A 263 -13.68 6.89 -15.81
CA GLU A 263 -13.80 5.84 -16.83
C GLU A 263 -12.41 5.41 -17.29
N ALA A 264 -12.20 4.12 -17.52
CA ALA A 264 -10.93 3.52 -17.94
C ALA A 264 -11.18 2.35 -18.91
N PRO A 265 -10.18 1.96 -19.73
CA PRO A 265 -10.19 0.70 -20.45
C PRO A 265 -10.50 -0.50 -19.55
N THR A 266 -11.29 -1.44 -20.07
CA THR A 266 -11.54 -2.74 -19.41
C THR A 266 -11.10 -3.88 -20.33
N LYS A 267 -11.11 -5.13 -19.85
CA LYS A 267 -10.82 -6.29 -20.70
C LYS A 267 -11.84 -6.45 -21.84
N ASP A 268 -13.10 -6.12 -21.56
CA ASP A 268 -14.20 -6.19 -22.54
C ASP A 268 -14.23 -4.98 -23.48
N ASP A 269 -13.67 -3.85 -23.07
CA ASP A 269 -13.61 -2.60 -23.83
C ASP A 269 -12.20 -1.95 -23.69
N PRO A 270 -11.15 -2.56 -24.29
CA PRO A 270 -9.76 -2.16 -24.08
C PRO A 270 -9.38 -0.84 -24.76
N HIS A 271 -10.24 -0.33 -25.65
CA HIS A 271 -10.03 0.92 -26.38
C HIS A 271 -10.86 2.09 -25.84
N ARG A 272 -11.61 1.88 -24.75
CA ARG A 272 -12.35 2.95 -24.08
C ARG A 272 -11.41 4.09 -23.68
N PRO A 273 -11.70 5.34 -24.07
CA PRO A 273 -10.88 6.47 -23.62
C PRO A 273 -11.03 6.68 -22.12
N CYS A 274 -9.94 7.10 -21.46
CA CYS A 274 -10.02 7.54 -20.08
C CYS A 274 -10.81 8.83 -19.95
N ARG A 275 -11.61 8.93 -18.89
CA ARG A 275 -12.24 10.18 -18.48
C ARG A 275 -11.85 10.50 -17.04
N TRP A 276 -11.51 11.76 -16.81
CA TRP A 276 -11.11 12.29 -15.51
C TRP A 276 -12.14 13.32 -15.03
N GLY A 277 -12.41 13.36 -13.73
CA GLY A 277 -13.38 14.27 -13.12
C GLY A 277 -12.85 14.91 -11.84
N LYS A 278 -13.45 16.04 -11.43
CA LYS A 278 -13.08 16.73 -10.19
C LYS A 278 -13.65 16.10 -8.92
N LYS A 279 -14.52 15.12 -9.07
CA LYS A 279 -15.11 14.36 -7.97
C LYS A 279 -14.84 12.89 -8.19
N PHE A 280 -14.50 12.22 -7.10
CA PHE A 280 -14.39 10.77 -7.11
C PHE A 280 -15.76 10.12 -7.38
N HIS A 281 -15.75 9.11 -8.23
CA HIS A 281 -16.86 8.19 -8.43
C HIS A 281 -16.30 6.76 -8.46
N PRO A 282 -16.93 5.78 -7.79
CA PRO A 282 -16.46 4.40 -7.76
C PRO A 282 -16.80 3.65 -9.06
N THR A 283 -16.49 4.23 -10.22
CA THR A 283 -16.91 3.75 -11.55
C THR A 283 -15.77 3.21 -12.41
N ALA A 284 -14.53 3.58 -12.12
CA ALA A 284 -13.33 3.09 -12.80
C ALA A 284 -12.44 2.29 -11.83
N VAL A 285 -12.94 1.14 -11.39
CA VAL A 285 -12.15 0.18 -10.61
C VAL A 285 -11.10 -0.43 -11.55
N LEU A 286 -9.82 -0.33 -11.19
CA LEU A 286 -8.72 -0.83 -12.01
C LEU A 286 -8.48 -2.32 -11.81
N PHE A 287 -8.50 -2.77 -10.55
CA PHE A 287 -8.46 -4.16 -10.10
C PHE A 287 -8.70 -4.24 -8.59
N ASP A 288 -8.87 -5.43 -8.04
CA ASP A 288 -9.15 -5.71 -6.63
C ASP A 288 -8.12 -6.67 -6.01
N GLY A 289 -8.41 -7.11 -4.77
CA GLY A 289 -7.59 -8.07 -4.02
C GLY A 289 -6.27 -7.51 -3.49
N VAL A 290 -6.13 -6.19 -3.49
CA VAL A 290 -5.05 -5.47 -2.78
C VAL A 290 -5.55 -5.12 -1.38
N PRO A 291 -4.89 -5.55 -0.30
CA PRO A 291 -5.33 -5.20 1.05
C PRO A 291 -5.36 -3.69 1.31
N ASN A 292 -4.26 -3.00 1.01
CA ASN A 292 -4.08 -1.56 1.21
C ASN A 292 -2.75 -1.04 0.63
N GLU A 293 -1.70 -1.87 0.62
CA GLU A 293 -0.36 -1.49 0.17
C GLU A 293 0.06 -2.21 -1.11
N MET A 294 0.75 -1.50 -1.98
CA MET A 294 1.18 -2.00 -3.28
C MET A 294 2.28 -1.13 -3.91
N SER A 295 2.74 -1.55 -5.09
CA SER A 295 3.57 -0.74 -6.00
C SER A 295 3.05 -0.88 -7.43
N ALA A 296 3.09 0.19 -8.23
CA ALA A 296 2.75 0.13 -9.66
C ALA A 296 3.60 1.06 -10.52
N ALA A 297 4.65 0.51 -11.11
CA ALA A 297 5.59 1.25 -11.93
C ALA A 297 5.67 0.68 -13.36
N TYR A 298 6.22 1.48 -14.28
CA TYR A 298 6.56 0.97 -15.61
C TYR A 298 7.83 0.13 -15.53
N ASN A 299 7.76 -1.12 -15.97
CA ASN A 299 8.92 -2.00 -16.04
C ASN A 299 9.56 -1.93 -17.42
N SER A 300 10.75 -1.35 -17.50
CA SER A 300 11.48 -1.20 -18.77
C SER A 300 11.83 -2.53 -19.44
N PHE A 301 12.01 -3.61 -18.70
CA PHE A 301 12.32 -4.92 -19.29
C PHE A 301 11.08 -5.54 -19.92
N LEU A 302 9.93 -5.56 -19.24
CA LEU A 302 8.69 -6.11 -19.77
C LEU A 302 7.98 -5.18 -20.77
N LYS A 303 8.37 -3.90 -20.79
CA LYS A 303 7.78 -2.84 -21.63
C LYS A 303 6.29 -2.60 -21.36
N CYS A 304 5.88 -2.83 -20.12
CA CYS A 304 4.53 -2.62 -19.64
C CYS A 304 4.56 -2.16 -18.19
N TYR A 305 3.41 -1.74 -17.70
CA TYR A 305 3.18 -1.48 -16.30
C TYR A 305 3.10 -2.78 -15.53
N VAL A 306 3.72 -2.79 -14.37
CA VAL A 306 3.64 -3.90 -13.41
C VAL A 306 3.06 -3.38 -12.11
N ALA A 307 2.23 -4.19 -11.45
CA ALA A 307 1.81 -3.94 -10.09
C ALA A 307 2.14 -5.15 -9.23
N PHE A 308 2.94 -4.95 -8.18
CA PHE A 308 3.24 -5.97 -7.17
C PHE A 308 2.49 -5.66 -5.89
N HIS A 309 1.83 -6.68 -5.33
CA HIS A 309 1.09 -6.60 -4.08
C HIS A 309 0.90 -7.98 -3.44
N SER A 310 0.50 -8.00 -2.16
CA SER A 310 0.01 -9.22 -1.51
C SER A 310 -1.40 -9.50 -1.99
N TRP A 311 -1.76 -10.77 -2.16
CA TRP A 311 -3.09 -11.16 -2.62
C TRP A 311 -4.04 -11.37 -1.45
N GLY A 312 -4.90 -10.39 -1.17
CA GLY A 312 -5.84 -10.45 -0.05
C GLY A 312 -5.15 -10.81 1.27
N ARG A 313 -5.69 -11.80 2.00
CA ARG A 313 -5.03 -12.44 3.14
C ARG A 313 -4.40 -13.78 2.77
N ASP A 314 -4.31 -14.09 1.48
CA ASP A 314 -3.64 -15.29 1.02
C ASP A 314 -2.12 -15.09 1.15
N HIS A 315 -1.41 -16.20 1.30
CA HIS A 315 0.04 -16.20 1.56
C HIS A 315 0.81 -16.11 0.24
N ALA A 316 0.47 -15.11 -0.57
CA ALA A 316 0.94 -14.97 -1.93
C ALA A 316 1.27 -13.51 -2.27
N LEU A 317 2.40 -13.34 -2.94
CA LEU A 317 2.76 -12.13 -3.66
C LEU A 317 2.40 -12.32 -5.13
N VAL A 318 1.73 -11.33 -5.70
CA VAL A 318 1.25 -11.39 -7.08
C VAL A 318 1.73 -10.22 -7.92
N LEU A 319 1.77 -10.45 -9.22
CA LEU A 319 2.05 -9.48 -10.27
C LEU A 319 0.77 -9.28 -11.10
N ARG A 320 0.47 -8.04 -11.45
CA ARG A 320 -0.45 -7.67 -12.54
C ARG A 320 0.28 -6.86 -13.57
N THR A 321 -0.15 -6.94 -14.83
CA THR A 321 0.43 -6.15 -15.93
C THR A 321 -0.63 -5.31 -16.65
N ALA A 322 -0.20 -4.18 -17.22
CA ALA A 322 -1.06 -3.33 -18.05
C ALA A 322 -0.25 -2.59 -19.13
N PRO A 323 -0.85 -2.22 -20.26
CA PRO A 323 -0.18 -1.37 -21.26
C PRO A 323 -0.01 0.07 -20.76
N GLU A 324 -0.93 0.55 -19.92
CA GLU A 324 -0.95 1.90 -19.36
C GLU A 324 -1.26 1.88 -17.86
N VAL A 325 -0.98 2.97 -17.13
CA VAL A 325 -1.22 3.07 -15.68
C VAL A 325 -2.69 2.85 -15.30
N TRP A 326 -3.59 3.23 -16.19
CA TRP A 326 -5.05 3.08 -16.05
C TRP A 326 -5.58 1.78 -16.66
N GLY A 327 -4.72 0.83 -17.01
CA GLY A 327 -5.13 -0.48 -17.49
C GLY A 327 -5.33 -0.59 -19.02
N PRO A 328 -6.05 -1.63 -19.47
CA PRO A 328 -6.69 -2.64 -18.65
C PRO A 328 -5.64 -3.54 -17.96
N TRP A 329 -5.84 -3.80 -16.67
CA TRP A 329 -4.92 -4.64 -15.88
C TRP A 329 -5.23 -6.12 -16.03
N SER A 330 -4.21 -6.97 -16.00
CA SER A 330 -4.34 -8.42 -16.04
C SER A 330 -5.01 -8.98 -14.77
N GLU A 331 -5.43 -10.25 -14.81
CA GLU A 331 -5.66 -11.02 -13.58
C GLU A 331 -4.39 -11.11 -12.72
N PRO A 332 -4.48 -11.38 -11.41
CA PRO A 332 -3.31 -11.56 -10.57
C PRO A 332 -2.55 -12.82 -10.99
N GLN A 333 -1.23 -12.73 -10.99
CA GLN A 333 -0.33 -13.81 -11.36
C GLN A 333 0.63 -14.09 -10.20
N LEU A 334 0.72 -15.34 -9.78
CA LEU A 334 1.54 -15.74 -8.63
C LEU A 334 3.04 -15.52 -8.92
N VAL A 335 3.70 -14.78 -8.02
CA VAL A 335 5.14 -14.51 -8.06
C VAL A 335 5.87 -15.34 -7.01
N TYR A 336 5.41 -15.27 -5.76
CA TYR A 336 6.08 -15.91 -4.63
C TYR A 336 5.09 -16.26 -3.53
N GLU A 337 5.25 -17.42 -2.91
CA GLU A 337 4.55 -17.80 -1.69
C GLU A 337 5.57 -17.88 -0.55
N PRO A 338 5.59 -16.88 0.35
CA PRO A 338 6.46 -16.94 1.53
C PRO A 338 6.18 -18.20 2.36
N PRO A 339 7.22 -18.78 2.99
CA PRO A 339 7.01 -19.91 3.89
C PRO A 339 6.12 -19.50 5.06
N ARG A 340 5.16 -20.37 5.40
CA ARG A 340 4.33 -20.19 6.60
C ARG A 340 5.16 -20.46 7.85
N LEU A 341 5.07 -19.56 8.83
CA LEU A 341 5.76 -19.70 10.12
C LEU A 341 4.83 -20.20 11.24
N GLY A 342 3.52 -20.04 11.07
CA GLY A 342 2.48 -20.50 11.98
C GLY A 342 1.10 -20.33 11.37
N ASP A 343 0.07 -20.89 12.01
CA ASP A 343 -1.29 -20.90 11.44
C ASP A 343 -1.93 -19.50 11.37
N ASP A 344 -1.48 -18.58 12.25
CA ASP A 344 -1.97 -17.20 12.35
C ASP A 344 -1.09 -16.17 11.65
N ASP A 345 -0.13 -16.62 10.83
CA ASP A 345 0.72 -15.67 10.11
C ASP A 345 -0.06 -14.91 9.04
N LEU A 346 0.39 -13.70 8.72
CA LEU A 346 -0.19 -12.84 7.70
C LEU A 346 0.94 -12.29 6.86
N ILE A 347 0.81 -12.44 5.54
CA ILE A 347 1.72 -11.85 4.55
C ILE A 347 1.05 -10.63 3.97
N TYR A 348 1.67 -9.47 4.13
CA TYR A 348 1.11 -8.20 3.70
C TYR A 348 2.20 -7.19 3.35
N ALA A 349 1.78 -5.96 3.02
CA ALA A 349 2.67 -4.86 2.66
C ALA A 349 3.64 -5.19 1.52
N ALA A 350 3.25 -6.06 0.59
CA ALA A 350 4.16 -6.42 -0.48
C ALA A 350 4.24 -5.34 -1.55
N LYS A 351 5.44 -4.95 -1.94
CA LYS A 351 5.67 -3.87 -2.92
C LYS A 351 7.07 -3.94 -3.50
N GLU A 352 7.22 -3.47 -4.74
CA GLU A 352 8.48 -3.28 -5.44
C GLU A 352 9.19 -1.99 -4.98
N HIS A 353 10.52 -2.04 -5.06
CA HIS A 353 11.43 -0.90 -4.88
C HIS A 353 12.17 -0.63 -6.20
N PRO A 354 11.61 0.19 -7.11
CA PRO A 354 12.16 0.40 -8.45
C PRO A 354 13.59 0.93 -8.47
N GLU A 355 13.98 1.70 -7.44
CA GLU A 355 15.33 2.25 -7.30
C GLU A 355 16.42 1.18 -7.14
N LEU A 356 16.03 -0.01 -6.67
CA LEU A 356 16.92 -1.17 -6.49
C LEU A 356 16.99 -2.03 -7.75
N ALA A 357 16.12 -1.82 -8.74
CA ALA A 357 16.02 -2.66 -9.92
C ALA A 357 17.33 -2.67 -10.73
N ARG A 358 17.64 -3.83 -11.31
CA ARG A 358 18.87 -4.07 -12.09
C ARG A 358 18.53 -4.61 -13.47
N ALA A 359 19.51 -4.52 -14.37
CA ALA A 359 19.39 -5.04 -15.73
C ALA A 359 18.12 -4.54 -16.45
N ASP A 360 17.93 -3.21 -16.44
CA ASP A 360 16.79 -2.52 -17.08
C ASP A 360 15.42 -2.99 -16.56
N GLY A 361 15.32 -3.33 -15.27
CA GLY A 361 14.09 -3.84 -14.66
C GLY A 361 13.86 -5.33 -14.85
N ARG A 362 14.82 -6.08 -15.43
CA ARG A 362 14.74 -7.55 -15.47
C ARG A 362 14.82 -8.15 -14.06
N ILE A 363 15.65 -7.58 -13.21
CA ILE A 363 15.76 -8.01 -11.82
C ILE A 363 15.14 -6.93 -10.95
N VAL A 364 14.10 -7.29 -10.21
CA VAL A 364 13.36 -6.39 -9.33
C VAL A 364 13.43 -6.89 -7.89
N TYR A 365 13.14 -5.99 -6.96
CA TYR A 365 13.20 -6.28 -5.53
C TYR A 365 11.87 -5.93 -4.89
N LEU A 366 11.33 -6.88 -4.15
CA LEU A 366 10.09 -6.70 -3.42
C LEU A 366 10.37 -6.80 -1.92
N THR A 367 9.73 -5.95 -1.12
CA THR A 367 9.56 -6.26 0.30
C THR A 367 8.20 -6.87 0.56
N TYR A 368 8.06 -7.55 1.69
CA TYR A 368 6.80 -7.88 2.34
C TYR A 368 7.02 -7.99 3.86
N ILE A 369 5.93 -7.97 4.62
CA ILE A 369 5.93 -8.22 6.06
C ILE A 369 5.25 -9.56 6.34
N ASN A 370 5.87 -10.40 7.17
CA ASN A 370 5.20 -11.49 7.86
C ASN A 370 4.84 -11.00 9.27
N SER A 371 3.57 -11.05 9.67
CA SER A 371 3.11 -10.58 10.99
C SER A 371 3.82 -11.23 12.17
N THR A 372 4.35 -12.44 11.99
CA THR A 372 5.05 -13.20 13.03
C THR A 372 6.45 -12.67 13.26
N THR A 373 7.21 -12.39 12.20
CA THR A 373 8.57 -11.82 12.34
C THR A 373 8.52 -10.31 12.50
N TYR A 374 7.50 -9.63 11.96
CA TYR A 374 7.31 -8.19 12.01
C TYR A 374 8.53 -7.37 11.58
N VAL A 375 9.25 -7.89 10.58
CA VAL A 375 10.46 -7.30 9.99
C VAL A 375 10.32 -7.30 8.47
N PRO A 376 10.77 -6.26 7.76
CA PRO A 376 10.80 -6.25 6.31
C PRO A 376 11.66 -7.37 5.76
N GLN A 377 11.07 -8.22 4.93
CA GLN A 377 11.79 -9.29 4.23
C GLN A 377 11.96 -8.92 2.76
N LEU A 378 13.17 -9.09 2.23
CA LEU A 378 13.48 -8.74 0.84
C LEU A 378 13.48 -9.97 -0.06
N VAL A 379 12.89 -9.83 -1.24
CA VAL A 379 12.84 -10.86 -2.27
C VAL A 379 13.40 -10.30 -3.58
N GLU A 380 14.36 -11.01 -4.16
CA GLU A 380 14.86 -10.76 -5.51
C GLU A 380 14.02 -11.59 -6.49
N VAL A 381 13.47 -10.93 -7.52
CA VAL A 381 12.69 -11.58 -8.58
C VAL A 381 13.39 -11.34 -9.92
N SER A 382 13.76 -12.43 -10.60
CA SER A 382 14.22 -12.37 -12.00
C SER A 382 13.03 -12.54 -12.92
N LEU A 383 12.83 -11.58 -13.82
CA LEU A 383 11.79 -11.58 -14.81
C LEU A 383 12.27 -12.17 -16.14
N ARG A 384 11.33 -12.73 -16.90
CA ARG A 384 11.48 -13.13 -18.30
C ARG A 384 10.38 -12.52 -19.14
N ARG A 385 10.69 -12.24 -20.41
CA ARG A 385 9.65 -11.94 -21.39
C ARG A 385 8.98 -13.25 -21.79
N GLU A 386 7.70 -13.21 -22.09
CA GLU A 386 7.06 -14.33 -22.75
C GLU A 386 7.78 -14.61 -24.07
N VAL A 387 8.13 -15.87 -24.30
CA VAL A 387 8.57 -16.31 -25.61
C VAL A 387 7.32 -16.33 -26.48
N PRO A 388 7.24 -15.59 -27.59
CA PRO A 388 6.10 -15.69 -28.49
C PRO A 388 5.94 -17.15 -28.88
N THR A 389 4.80 -17.75 -28.57
CA THR A 389 4.45 -19.05 -29.12
C THR A 389 4.39 -18.88 -30.63
N VAL A 390 5.43 -19.34 -31.32
CA VAL A 390 5.37 -19.49 -32.77
C VAL A 390 4.32 -20.55 -33.01
N HIS A 391 3.09 -20.13 -33.33
CA HIS A 391 2.18 -21.01 -34.01
C HIS A 391 2.82 -21.34 -35.34
N SER A 392 3.51 -22.49 -35.39
CA SER A 392 3.88 -23.12 -36.63
C SER A 392 2.59 -23.36 -37.40
N ALA A 393 2.34 -22.50 -38.38
CA ALA A 393 1.45 -22.82 -39.49
C ALA A 393 2.14 -23.96 -40.26
N GLU A 394 2.01 -25.18 -39.74
CA GLU A 394 2.33 -26.38 -40.50
C GLU A 394 1.23 -26.58 -41.53
N ASP A 395 1.66 -26.40 -42.78
CA ASP A 395 1.20 -27.06 -44.00
C ASP A 395 -0.30 -27.05 -44.29
N SER A 396 -0.72 -25.94 -44.92
CA SER A 396 -1.63 -26.05 -46.05
C SER A 396 -0.80 -26.01 -47.34
N THR A 397 -0.59 -27.19 -47.92
CA THR A 397 -0.37 -27.30 -49.37
C THR A 397 -1.31 -28.38 -49.92
N PRO A 398 -1.82 -28.18 -51.16
CA PRO A 398 -3.15 -28.58 -51.60
C PRO A 398 -3.33 -30.06 -51.97
#